data_AF-A0A5N9FZK2-F1
#
_entry.id   AF-A0A5N9FZK2-F1
#
_cell.length_a   1.000
_cell.length_b   1.000
_cell.length_c   1.000
_cell.angle_alpha   90.00
_cell.angle_beta   90.00
_cell.angle_gamma   90.00
#
_symmetry.space_group_name_H-M   'P 1'
#
loop_
_entity.id
_entity.type
_entity.pdbx_description
1 polymer ?
#
loop_
_entity_poly.entity_id
_entity_poly.type
_entity_poly.pdbx_seq_one_letter_code
_entity_poly.pdbx_strand_id
1 'polypeptide(L)'
;MAILISFDIDGTMEIGDPPGAVTLEMVKTARARGIITGSCSDRPMSAQRALWEEYGVEYDFVCYKHLLSDLKTQFEAEEYYHVGDRDDLDRKYAIKAGFGFFWPDEAAANPLLL
;
A
#
# COMPACT_ATOMS: atom_id res chain seq x y z
N MET A 1 -13.48 -10.61 -8.48
CA MET A 1 -12.11 -10.10 -8.62
C MET A 1 -11.88 -9.02 -7.58
N ALA A 2 -11.60 -9.44 -6.34
CA ALA A 2 -11.14 -8.54 -5.30
C ALA A 2 -9.62 -8.39 -5.42
N ILE A 3 -9.12 -7.16 -5.39
CA ILE A 3 -7.69 -6.84 -5.43
C ILE A 3 -7.34 -6.16 -4.13
N LEU A 4 -6.17 -6.47 -3.58
CA LEU A 4 -5.60 -5.78 -2.42
C LEU A 4 -4.30 -5.09 -2.83
N ILE A 5 -4.19 -3.79 -2.54
CA ILE A 5 -2.98 -3.00 -2.74
C ILE A 5 -2.52 -2.45 -1.38
N SER A 6 -1.28 -2.79 -1.03
CA SER A 6 -0.60 -2.36 0.18
C SER A 6 0.47 -1.33 -0.17
N PHE A 7 0.51 -0.18 0.50
CA PHE A 7 1.46 0.89 0.21
C PHE A 7 2.47 1.06 1.35
N ASP A 8 3.78 1.09 1.06
CA ASP A 8 4.68 1.84 1.93
C ASP A 8 4.30 3.33 1.90
N ILE A 9 4.79 4.10 2.86
CA ILE A 9 4.48 5.52 3.01
C ILE A 9 5.64 6.36 2.48
N ASP A 10 6.80 6.25 3.10
CA ASP A 10 7.97 7.08 2.78
C ASP A 10 8.56 6.69 1.42
N GLY A 11 8.86 7.68 0.59
CA GLY A 11 9.32 7.49 -0.79
C GLY A 11 8.27 6.92 -1.76
N THR A 12 7.07 6.57 -1.26
CA THR A 12 6.04 5.86 -2.04
C THR A 12 4.78 6.69 -2.23
N MET A 13 4.20 7.20 -1.14
CA MET A 13 2.99 8.02 -1.18
C MET A 13 3.34 9.51 -1.14
N GLU A 14 2.48 10.37 -1.70
CA GLU A 14 2.68 11.83 -1.69
C GLU A 14 2.72 12.44 -0.28
N ILE A 15 2.20 11.72 0.72
CA ILE A 15 2.20 12.07 2.13
C ILE A 15 3.37 11.45 2.93
N GLY A 16 4.29 10.79 2.24
CA GLY A 16 5.53 10.27 2.82
C GLY A 16 6.58 11.36 3.07
N ASP A 17 7.65 10.98 3.77
CA ASP A 17 8.84 11.78 4.00
C ASP A 17 10.12 10.95 3.69
N PRO A 18 10.70 11.08 2.48
CA PRO A 18 10.31 12.00 1.41
C PRO A 18 8.99 11.59 0.73
N PRO A 19 8.28 12.52 0.05
CA PRO A 19 7.07 12.18 -0.70
C PRO A 19 7.39 11.33 -1.95
N GLY A 20 6.50 10.42 -2.28
CA GLY A 20 6.56 9.56 -3.47
C GLY A 20 5.48 9.86 -4.52
N ALA A 21 5.42 9.01 -5.55
CA ALA A 21 4.59 9.23 -6.73
C ALA A 21 3.10 8.85 -6.59
N VAL A 22 2.74 8.03 -5.59
CA VAL A 22 1.35 7.59 -5.39
C VAL A 22 0.55 8.65 -4.64
N THR A 23 -0.45 9.23 -5.29
CA THR A 23 -1.28 10.28 -4.68
C THR A 23 -2.44 9.70 -3.86
N LEU A 24 -2.99 10.48 -2.94
CA LEU A 24 -4.20 10.13 -2.20
C LEU A 24 -5.41 9.99 -3.13
N GLU A 25 -5.48 10.78 -4.20
CA GLU A 25 -6.54 10.67 -5.22
C GLU A 25 -6.46 9.32 -5.98
N MET A 26 -5.26 8.82 -6.24
CA MET A 26 -5.07 7.48 -6.81
C MET A 26 -5.58 6.39 -5.85
N VAL A 27 -5.26 6.50 -4.55
CA VAL A 27 -5.78 5.56 -3.53
C VAL A 27 -7.31 5.62 -3.46
N LYS A 28 -7.91 6.81 -3.43
CA LYS A 28 -9.37 6.97 -3.45
C LYS A 28 -9.99 6.37 -4.71
N THR A 29 -9.35 6.54 -5.86
CA THR A 29 -9.81 5.99 -7.14
C THR A 29 -9.79 4.46 -7.13
N ALA A 30 -8.73 3.84 -6.61
CA ALA A 30 -8.67 2.40 -6.40
C ALA A 30 -9.79 1.92 -5.46
N ARG A 31 -10.00 2.60 -4.34
CA ARG A 31 -11.07 2.26 -3.38
C ARG A 31 -12.46 2.36 -3.99
N ALA A 32 -12.72 3.39 -4.80
CA ALA A 32 -13.99 3.55 -5.50
C ALA A 32 -14.33 2.39 -6.45
N ARG A 33 -13.32 1.59 -6.83
CA ARG A 33 -13.46 0.36 -7.65
C ARG A 33 -13.60 -0.91 -6.81
N GLY A 34 -13.66 -0.78 -5.48
CA GLY A 34 -13.74 -1.91 -4.55
C GLY A 34 -12.39 -2.57 -4.27
N ILE A 35 -11.28 -1.90 -4.58
CA ILE A 35 -9.94 -2.39 -4.24
C ILE A 35 -9.70 -2.16 -2.74
N ILE A 36 -9.22 -3.20 -2.05
CA ILE A 36 -8.84 -3.15 -0.64
C ILE A 36 -7.50 -2.42 -0.54
N THR A 37 -7.42 -1.37 0.27
CA THR A 37 -6.23 -0.53 0.37
C THR A 37 -5.82 -0.30 1.81
N GLY A 38 -4.52 -0.27 2.05
CA GLY A 38 -3.96 0.06 3.36
C GLY A 38 -2.46 0.28 3.27
N SER A 39 -1.85 0.63 4.40
CA SER A 39 -0.41 0.84 4.46
C SER A 39 0.34 -0.33 5.06
N CYS A 40 1.57 -0.56 4.60
CA CYS A 40 2.53 -1.47 5.17
C CYS A 40 3.89 -0.78 5.23
N SER A 41 4.19 -0.19 6.38
CA SER A 41 5.34 0.70 6.58
C SER A 41 6.10 0.35 7.85
N ASP A 42 7.34 0.83 7.95
CA ASP A 42 8.15 0.74 9.18
C ASP A 42 7.71 1.78 10.23
N ARG A 43 6.91 2.78 9.83
CA ARG A 43 6.28 3.72 10.76
C ARG A 43 5.43 2.97 11.79
N PRO A 44 5.40 3.40 13.07
CA PRO A 44 4.50 2.83 14.05
C PRO A 44 3.05 2.81 13.55
N MET A 45 2.32 1.74 13.84
CA MET A 45 0.95 1.57 13.36
C MET A 45 0.01 2.73 13.75
N SER A 46 0.24 3.36 14.91
CA SER A 46 -0.50 4.56 15.31
C SER A 46 -0.22 5.76 14.40
N ALA A 47 1.04 5.93 13.97
CA ALA A 47 1.43 6.98 13.03
C ALA A 47 0.86 6.73 11.62
N GLN A 48 0.82 5.47 11.18
CA GLN A 48 0.16 5.11 9.92
C GLN A 48 -1.33 5.49 9.93
N ARG A 49 -2.06 5.10 10.99
CA ARG A 49 -3.48 5.47 11.14
C ARG A 49 -3.69 6.97 11.21
N ALA A 50 -2.87 7.67 11.99
CA ALA A 50 -2.94 9.11 12.13
C ALA A 50 -2.79 9.83 10.78
N LEU A 51 -1.88 9.37 9.91
CA LEU A 51 -1.75 9.91 8.56
C LEU A 51 -3.03 9.73 7.75
N TRP A 52 -3.56 8.51 7.66
CA TRP A 52 -4.81 8.27 6.92
C TRP A 52 -5.97 9.14 7.43
N GLU A 53 -6.10 9.24 8.76
CA GLU A 53 -7.12 10.05 9.43
C GLU A 53 -6.93 11.56 9.20
N GLU A 54 -5.70 12.06 9.27
CA GLU A 54 -5.36 13.47 9.03
C GLU A 54 -5.76 13.91 7.62
N TYR A 55 -5.52 13.06 6.62
CA TYR A 55 -5.86 13.35 5.23
C TYR A 55 -7.27 12.91 4.82
N GLY A 56 -8.05 12.36 5.76
CA GLY A 56 -9.44 11.94 5.52
C GLY A 56 -9.58 10.87 4.45
N VAL A 57 -8.61 9.98 4.32
CA VAL A 57 -8.63 8.87 3.36
C VAL A 57 -8.93 7.57 4.09
N GLU A 58 -9.96 6.87 3.64
CA GLU A 58 -10.31 5.56 4.20
C GLU A 58 -9.23 4.51 3.90
N TYR A 59 -9.09 3.57 4.82
CA TYR A 59 -8.14 2.47 4.74
C TYR A 59 -8.74 1.22 5.40
N ASP A 60 -8.37 0.04 4.91
CA ASP A 60 -8.87 -1.23 5.44
C ASP A 60 -7.89 -1.85 6.44
N PHE A 61 -6.60 -1.52 6.32
CA PHE A 61 -5.56 -2.02 7.22
C PHE A 61 -4.38 -1.07 7.35
N VAL A 62 -3.65 -1.25 8.45
CA VAL A 62 -2.26 -0.80 8.61
C VAL A 62 -1.43 -2.00 9.04
N CYS A 63 -0.23 -2.15 8.51
CA CYS A 63 0.62 -3.32 8.70
C CYS A 63 2.10 -2.92 8.87
N TYR A 64 2.90 -3.80 9.49
CA TYR A 64 4.35 -3.71 9.44
C TYR A 64 4.86 -4.59 8.30
N LYS A 65 5.99 -4.23 7.66
CA LYS A 65 6.56 -4.95 6.50
C LYS A 65 6.73 -6.45 6.73
N HIS A 66 7.17 -6.85 7.92
CA HIS A 66 7.36 -8.26 8.27
C HIS A 66 6.05 -9.06 8.49
N LEU A 67 4.90 -8.39 8.59
CA LEU A 67 3.57 -8.99 8.78
C LEU A 67 2.73 -8.96 7.50
N LEU A 68 3.30 -8.58 6.36
CA LEU A 68 2.58 -8.50 5.08
C LEU A 68 1.92 -9.83 4.70
N SER A 69 2.51 -10.97 5.07
CA SER A 69 1.91 -12.31 4.87
C SER A 69 0.58 -12.49 5.58
N ASP A 70 0.38 -11.81 6.71
CA ASP A 70 -0.81 -11.97 7.55
C ASP A 70 -2.02 -11.29 6.92
N LEU A 71 -1.83 -10.38 5.97
CA LEU A 71 -2.94 -9.78 5.23
C LEU A 71 -3.71 -10.82 4.40
N LYS A 72 -3.02 -11.85 3.89
CA LYS A 72 -3.67 -12.95 3.14
C LYS A 72 -4.54 -13.86 4.02
N THR A 73 -4.38 -13.80 5.34
CA THR A 73 -5.24 -14.54 6.28
C THR A 73 -6.41 -13.69 6.75
N GLN A 74 -6.31 -12.37 6.63
CA GLN A 74 -7.32 -11.40 7.08
C GLN A 74 -8.25 -10.94 5.96
N PHE A 75 -7.75 -10.89 4.72
CA PHE A 75 -8.47 -10.39 3.55
C PHE A 75 -8.46 -11.45 2.45
N GLU A 76 -9.64 -11.71 1.87
CA GLU A 76 -9.78 -12.57 0.70
C GLU A 76 -9.77 -11.71 -0.57
N ALA A 77 -8.65 -11.74 -1.27
CA ALA A 77 -8.45 -11.16 -2.60
C ALA A 77 -7.89 -12.21 -3.57
N GLU A 78 -8.14 -11.99 -4.86
CA GLU A 78 -7.59 -12.81 -5.96
C GLU A 78 -6.17 -12.39 -6.29
N GLU A 79 -5.87 -11.09 -6.17
CA GLU A 79 -4.57 -10.51 -6.46
C GLU A 79 -4.12 -9.61 -5.30
N TYR A 80 -2.82 -9.68 -4.99
CA TYR A 80 -2.20 -8.94 -3.90
C TYR A 80 -0.97 -8.23 -4.43
N TYR A 81 -0.91 -6.91 -4.25
CA TYR A 81 0.20 -6.08 -4.66
C TYR A 81 0.73 -5.26 -3.49
N HIS A 82 2.05 -5.07 -3.45
CA HIS A 82 2.68 -4.12 -2.57
C HIS A 82 3.41 -3.05 -3.40
N VAL A 83 3.27 -1.79 -3.02
CA VAL A 83 3.99 -0.66 -3.61
C VAL A 83 5.00 -0.18 -2.59
N GLY A 84 6.26 -0.02 -2.99
CA GLY A 84 7.33 0.47 -2.12
C GLY A 84 8.53 0.97 -2.92
N ASP A 85 9.42 1.74 -2.28
CA ASP A 85 10.55 2.40 -2.92
C ASP A 85 11.91 1.70 -2.68
N ARG A 86 11.96 0.65 -1.84
CA ARG A 86 13.19 -0.09 -1.54
C ARG A 86 13.14 -1.56 -1.94
N ASP A 87 14.20 -2.00 -2.63
CA ASP A 87 14.32 -3.40 -3.06
C ASP A 87 14.53 -4.36 -1.87
N ASP A 88 15.40 -3.98 -0.93
CA ASP A 88 15.87 -4.84 0.17
C ASP A 88 14.89 -4.97 1.34
N LEU A 89 13.91 -4.07 1.40
CA LEU A 89 12.81 -4.08 2.36
C LEU A 89 11.49 -4.41 1.68
N ASP A 90 10.96 -3.52 0.85
CA ASP A 90 9.58 -3.61 0.36
C ASP A 90 9.41 -4.78 -0.60
N ARG A 91 10.23 -4.81 -1.65
CA ARG A 91 10.14 -5.88 -2.66
C ARG A 91 10.47 -7.24 -2.06
N LYS A 92 11.48 -7.31 -1.19
CA LYS A 92 11.85 -8.54 -0.48
C LYS A 92 10.69 -9.09 0.38
N TYR A 93 10.05 -8.26 1.21
CA TYR A 93 8.94 -8.72 2.05
C TYR A 93 7.68 -9.02 1.22
N ALA A 94 7.40 -8.24 0.17
CA ALA A 94 6.34 -8.51 -0.80
C ALA A 94 6.46 -9.90 -1.42
N ILE A 95 7.61 -10.20 -2.03
CA ILE A 95 7.85 -11.49 -2.68
C ILE A 95 7.79 -12.63 -1.66
N LYS A 96 8.36 -12.45 -0.46
CA LYS A 96 8.29 -13.45 0.61
C LYS A 96 6.85 -13.74 1.06
N ALA A 97 5.98 -12.73 1.06
CA ALA A 97 4.54 -12.87 1.33
C ALA A 97 3.74 -13.37 0.11
N GLY A 98 4.38 -13.52 -1.05
CA GLY A 98 3.76 -13.90 -2.32
C GLY A 98 2.88 -12.80 -2.93
N PHE A 99 3.20 -11.53 -2.66
CA PHE A 99 2.59 -10.38 -3.30
C PHE A 99 3.30 -10.08 -4.62
N GLY A 100 2.58 -9.55 -5.60
CA GLY A 100 3.18 -8.77 -6.68
C GLY A 100 3.77 -7.47 -6.14
N PHE A 101 4.62 -6.82 -6.93
CA PHE A 101 5.30 -5.60 -6.52
C PHE A 101 5.25 -4.55 -7.61
N PHE A 102 5.02 -3.30 -7.22
CA PHE A 102 5.17 -2.13 -8.09
C PHE A 102 6.13 -1.13 -7.45
N TRP A 103 7.02 -0.55 -8.25
CA TRP A 103 7.70 0.68 -7.86
C TRP A 103 6.70 1.85 -7.84
N PRO A 104 6.96 2.96 -7.11
CA PRO A 104 6.01 4.06 -7.00
C PRO A 104 5.62 4.65 -8.36
N ASP A 105 6.58 4.83 -9.27
CA ASP A 105 6.32 5.33 -10.62
C ASP A 105 5.51 4.35 -11.48
N GLU A 106 5.75 3.04 -11.30
CA GLU A 106 4.97 1.99 -11.98
C GLU A 106 3.53 1.97 -11.47
N ALA A 107 3.34 2.11 -10.15
CA ALA A 107 2.03 2.19 -9.53
C ALA A 107 1.28 3.44 -10.00
N ALA A 108 1.94 4.60 -10.05
CA ALA A 108 1.35 5.85 -10.52
C ALA A 108 0.90 5.81 -11.99
N ALA A 109 1.52 4.95 -12.81
CA ALA A 109 1.13 4.72 -14.20
C ALA A 109 0.15 3.53 -14.38
N ASN A 110 -0.18 2.81 -13.31
CA ASN A 110 -0.96 1.58 -13.40
C ASN A 110 -2.47 1.87 -13.48
N PRO A 111 -3.21 1.25 -14.42
CA PRO A 111 -4.67 1.39 -14.52
C PRO A 111 -5.44 1.01 -13.26
N LEU A 112 -4.87 0.26 -12.31
CA LEU A 112 -5.50 -0.02 -11.02
C LEU A 112 -5.66 1.25 -10.16
N LEU A 113 -4.82 2.26 -10.37
CA LEU A 113 -4.74 3.50 -9.59
C LEU A 113 -5.19 4.77 -10.35
N LEU A 114 -5.42 4.66 -11.66
CA LEU A 114 -5.91 5.73 -12.56
C LEU A 114 -7.37 5.50 -12.92
#